data_AF-A0A3S1I8B7-F1
#
_entry.id   AF-A0A3S1I8B7-F1
#
_cell.length_a   1.000
_cell.length_b   1.000
_cell.length_c   1.000
_cell.angle_alpha   90.00
_cell.angle_beta   90.00
_cell.angle_gamma   90.00
#
_symmetry.space_group_name_H-M   'P 1'
#
loop_
_entity.id
_entity.type
_entity.pdbx_description
1 polymer ?
#
loop_
_entity_poly.entity_id
_entity_poly.type
_entity_poly.pdbx_seq_one_letter_code
_entity_poly.pdbx_strand_id
1 'polypeptide(L)'
;SATSRPWVVAFAMHPFSYDDIAAALRAFSLQTEPLERFAQRQRRFSTSTERQAILKAMAKLGMEDRLERTTGYIYASCYISAPPGEAL
;
A
#
# COMPACT_ATOMS: atom_id res chain seq x y z
N SER A 1 1.85 -12.45 28.53
CA SER A 1 1.35 -12.58 27.14
C SER A 1 0.41 -11.42 26.89
N ALA A 2 0.61 -10.64 25.82
CA ALA A 2 -0.40 -9.66 25.44
C ALA A 2 -1.63 -10.43 24.93
N THR A 3 -2.75 -10.29 25.63
CA THR A 3 -4.03 -10.93 25.27
C THR A 3 -4.67 -10.31 24.03
N SER A 4 -4.16 -9.18 23.56
CA SER A 4 -4.60 -8.52 22.32
C SER A 4 -3.74 -8.92 21.13
N ARG A 5 -4.39 -9.24 20.01
CA ARG A 5 -3.74 -9.31 18.69
C ARG A 5 -3.65 -7.88 18.15
N PRO A 6 -2.45 -7.33 17.93
CA PRO A 6 -2.33 -5.93 17.54
C PRO A 6 -2.85 -5.72 16.13
N TRP A 7 -3.39 -4.53 15.88
CA TRP A 7 -3.64 -4.06 14.52
C TRP A 7 -2.34 -3.57 13.90
N VAL A 8 -2.24 -3.73 12.58
CA VAL A 8 -1.16 -3.17 11.77
C VAL A 8 -1.77 -2.27 10.70
N VAL A 9 -1.38 -0.99 10.71
CA VAL A 9 -1.73 -0.06 9.64
C VAL A 9 -0.45 0.26 8.87
N ALA A 10 -0.44 0.01 7.57
CA ALA A 10 0.73 0.16 6.73
C ALA A 10 0.44 0.98 5.48
N PHE A 11 1.38 1.87 5.13
CA PHE A 11 1.38 2.62 3.88
C PHE A 11 2.40 2.02 2.94
N ALA A 12 1.95 1.33 1.89
CA ALA A 12 2.83 0.75 0.88
C ALA A 12 2.80 1.59 -0.40
N MET A 13 3.96 2.06 -0.86
CA MET A 13 4.04 2.87 -2.07
C MET A 13 3.63 2.06 -3.31
N HIS A 14 2.92 2.67 -4.24
CA HIS A 14 2.34 2.00 -5.41
C HIS A 14 3.29 1.21 -6.35
N PRO A 15 4.62 1.43 -6.43
CA PRO A 15 5.46 0.49 -7.20
C PRO A 15 5.71 -0.85 -6.49
N PHE A 16 5.31 -1.01 -5.22
CA PHE A 16 5.56 -2.21 -4.42
C PHE A 16 4.26 -2.93 -4.08
N SER A 17 4.22 -4.24 -4.33
CA SER A 17 3.13 -5.10 -3.84
C SER A 17 3.21 -5.26 -2.32
N TYR A 18 2.06 -5.32 -1.68
CA TYR A 18 1.91 -5.61 -0.25
C TYR A 18 1.54 -7.08 0.01
N ASP A 19 1.39 -7.90 -1.03
CA ASP A 19 0.79 -9.25 -0.94
C ASP A 19 1.59 -10.20 -0.05
N ASP A 20 2.92 -10.21 -0.16
CA ASP A 20 3.78 -11.08 0.65
C ASP A 20 3.75 -10.67 2.14
N ILE A 21 3.63 -9.38 2.43
CA ILE A 21 3.47 -8.87 3.80
C ILE A 21 2.10 -9.27 4.34
N ALA A 22 1.04 -9.10 3.55
CA ALA A 22 -0.31 -9.55 3.91
C ALA A 22 -0.38 -11.07 4.15
N ALA A 23 0.33 -11.87 3.34
CA ALA A 23 0.44 -13.31 3.53
C ALA A 23 1.15 -13.66 4.84
N ALA A 24 2.23 -12.95 5.19
CA ALA A 24 2.93 -13.14 6.45
C ALA A 24 2.05 -12.77 7.65
N LEU A 25 1.32 -11.65 7.60
CA LEU A 25 0.40 -11.23 8.67
C LEU A 25 -0.77 -12.20 8.87
N ARG A 26 -1.23 -12.84 7.80
CA ARG A 26 -2.27 -13.89 7.85
C ARG A 26 -1.86 -15.09 8.71
N ALA A 27 -0.59 -15.45 8.74
CA ALA A 27 -0.07 -16.52 9.61
C ALA A 27 -0.25 -16.21 11.10
N PHE A 28 -0.45 -14.92 11.46
CA PHE A 28 -0.76 -14.46 12.81
C PHE A 28 -2.24 -14.19 13.05
N SER A 29 -3.13 -14.72 12.19
CA SER A 29 -4.58 -14.50 12.26
C SER A 29 -5.00 -13.05 12.07
N LEU A 30 -4.27 -12.30 11.25
CA LEU A 30 -4.64 -10.94 10.82
C LEU A 30 -5.16 -10.98 9.38
N GLN A 31 -6.33 -10.40 9.14
CA GLN A 31 -6.90 -10.18 7.82
C GLN A 31 -6.50 -8.80 7.33
N THR A 32 -5.88 -8.74 6.15
CA THR A 32 -5.44 -7.50 5.52
C THR A 32 -6.44 -7.03 4.48
N GLU A 33 -6.87 -5.78 4.61
CA GLU A 33 -7.76 -5.12 3.65
C GLU A 33 -7.17 -3.77 3.23
N PRO A 34 -7.21 -3.43 1.93
CA PRO A 34 -6.85 -2.09 1.48
C PRO A 34 -7.95 -1.11 1.89
N LEU A 35 -7.56 0.05 2.41
CA LEU A 35 -8.51 1.15 2.60
C LEU A 35 -8.79 1.80 1.25
N GLU A 36 -9.91 1.39 0.63
CA GLU A 36 -10.28 1.87 -0.70
C GLU A 36 -10.32 3.40 -0.76
N ARG A 37 -9.91 3.95 -1.92
CA ARG A 37 -9.91 5.39 -2.21
C ARG A 37 -9.02 6.24 -1.30
N PHE A 38 -8.20 5.61 -0.44
CA PHE A 38 -7.24 6.30 0.40
C PHE A 38 -5.81 6.16 -0.12
N ALA A 39 -5.44 7.07 -1.03
CA ALA A 39 -4.08 7.21 -1.51
C ALA A 39 -3.36 8.35 -0.75
N GLN A 40 -2.30 8.02 -0.02
CA GLN A 40 -1.54 9.01 0.74
C GLN A 40 -0.31 9.48 -0.04
N ARG A 41 -0.24 10.79 -0.28
CA ARG A 41 0.91 11.44 -0.94
C ARG A 41 2.17 11.25 -0.09
N GLN A 42 3.21 10.67 -0.68
CA GLN A 42 4.53 10.52 -0.06
C GLN A 42 5.45 11.67 -0.49
N ARG A 43 6.55 11.35 -1.17
CA ARG A 43 7.54 12.30 -1.66
C ARG A 43 7.36 12.64 -3.14
N ARG A 44 8.00 13.73 -3.58
CA ARG A 44 8.16 14.03 -5.01
C ARG A 44 9.07 13.01 -5.68
N PHE A 45 8.85 12.81 -6.97
CA PHE A 45 9.87 12.18 -7.80
C PHE A 45 11.13 13.04 -7.81
N SER A 46 12.27 12.39 -7.65
CA SER A 46 13.59 13.02 -7.67
C SER A 46 14.08 13.25 -9.09
N THR A 47 13.68 12.40 -10.04
CA THR A 47 14.08 12.51 -11.46
C THR A 47 12.96 12.10 -12.41
N SER A 48 13.06 12.53 -13.67
CA SER A 48 12.17 12.06 -14.74
C SER A 48 12.31 10.55 -15.00
N THR A 49 13.53 10.02 -14.90
CA THR A 49 13.83 8.59 -15.05
C THR A 49 13.14 7.75 -13.96
N GLU A 50 13.22 8.19 -12.70
CA GLU A 50 12.50 7.54 -11.60
C GLU A 50 10.99 7.53 -11.84
N ARG A 51 10.43 8.69 -12.22
CA ARG A 51 9.00 8.80 -12.53
C ARG A 51 8.58 7.82 -13.62
N GLN A 52 9.35 7.72 -14.70
CA GLN A 52 9.05 6.76 -15.79
C GLN A 52 9.12 5.31 -15.32
N ALA A 53 10.13 4.96 -14.51
CA ALA A 53 10.29 3.61 -13.98
C ALA A 53 9.11 3.21 -13.07
N ILE A 54 8.69 4.10 -12.18
CA ILE A 54 7.56 3.86 -11.27
C ILE A 54 6.25 3.72 -12.05
N LEU A 55 5.95 4.64 -12.98
CA LEU A 55 4.73 4.54 -13.80
C LEU A 55 4.70 3.24 -14.62
N LYS A 56 5.85 2.80 -15.14
CA LYS A 56 5.95 1.51 -15.84
C LYS A 56 5.70 0.32 -14.91
N ALA A 57 6.21 0.36 -13.68
CA ALA A 57 5.96 -0.68 -12.69
C ALA A 57 4.48 -0.75 -12.29
N MET A 58 3.85 0.40 -12.03
CA MET A 58 2.43 0.49 -11.72
C MET A 58 1.55 -0.03 -12.85
N ALA A 59 1.85 0.32 -14.10
CA ALA A 59 1.15 -0.19 -15.26
C ALA A 59 1.28 -1.73 -15.39
N LYS A 60 2.45 -2.31 -15.08
CA LYS A 60 2.65 -3.76 -15.06
C LYS A 60 1.82 -4.45 -13.99
N LEU A 61 1.57 -3.78 -12.86
CA LEU A 61 0.73 -4.26 -11.76
C LEU A 61 -0.77 -3.97 -11.96
N GLY A 62 -1.15 -3.31 -13.06
CA GLY A 62 -2.55 -2.91 -13.31
C GLY A 62 -3.06 -1.84 -12.35
N MET A 63 -2.16 -1.09 -11.70
CA MET A 63 -2.53 -0.04 -10.75
C MET A 63 -2.95 1.25 -11.45
N GLU A 64 -3.88 1.98 -10.82
CA GLU A 64 -4.25 3.33 -11.22
C GLU A 64 -3.12 4.30 -10.90
N ASP A 65 -2.72 5.13 -11.88
CA ASP A 65 -1.53 5.99 -11.78
C ASP A 65 -1.78 7.48 -12.08
N ARG A 66 -3.05 7.90 -12.10
CA ARG A 66 -3.44 9.29 -12.41
C ARG A 66 -2.80 10.28 -11.45
N LEU A 67 -2.75 9.96 -10.16
CA LEU A 67 -2.18 10.83 -9.14
C LEU A 67 -0.68 11.06 -9.38
N GLU A 68 0.08 10.00 -9.64
CA GLU A 68 1.50 10.05 -9.95
C GLU A 68 1.77 10.83 -11.24
N ARG A 69 0.94 10.61 -12.26
CA ARG A 69 1.07 11.31 -13.55
C ARG A 69 0.82 12.81 -13.41
N THR A 70 -0.17 13.22 -12.64
CA THR A 70 -0.67 14.61 -12.63
C THR A 70 -0.03 15.50 -11.56
N THR A 71 0.49 14.92 -10.48
CA THR A 71 0.99 15.71 -9.34
C THR A 71 2.51 15.75 -9.21
N GLY A 72 3.22 14.77 -9.80
CA GLY A 72 4.66 14.64 -9.64
C GLY A 72 5.10 14.08 -8.26
N TYR A 73 4.19 13.45 -7.54
CA TYR A 73 4.46 12.74 -6.28
C TYR A 73 4.24 11.23 -6.45
N ILE A 74 4.93 10.44 -5.63
CA ILE A 74 4.64 9.02 -5.41
C ILE A 74 3.56 8.93 -4.33
N TYR A 75 2.57 8.04 -4.52
CA TYR A 75 1.54 7.76 -3.52
C TYR A 75 1.71 6.36 -2.92
N ALA A 76 1.04 6.15 -1.79
CA ALA A 76 0.93 4.86 -1.13
C ALA A 76 -0.53 4.50 -0.90
N SER A 77 -0.84 3.21 -1.03
CA SER A 77 -2.08 2.64 -0.55
C SER A 77 -1.96 2.37 0.96
N CYS A 78 -3.05 2.57 1.69
CA CYS A 78 -3.14 2.18 3.09
C CYS A 78 -3.76 0.78 3.20
N TYR A 79 -3.13 -0.07 4.01
CA TYR A 79 -3.59 -1.41 4.33
C TYR A 79 -3.82 -1.51 5.83
N ILE A 80 -4.96 -2.09 6.22
CA ILE A 80 -5.30 -2.38 7.60
C ILE A 80 -5.24 -3.89 7.76
N SER A 81 -4.46 -4.37 8.71
CA SER A 81 -4.42 -5.79 9.10
C SER A 81 -4.87 -5.93 10.54
N ALA A 82 -5.99 -6.60 10.76
CA ALA A 82 -6.60 -6.75 12.08
C ALA A 82 -7.18 -8.15 12.27
N PRO A 83 -7.49 -8.57 13.50
CA PRO A 83 -8.24 -9.80 13.72
C PRO A 83 -9.59 -9.79 12.99
N PRO A 84 -10.11 -10.96 12.59
CA PRO A 84 -11.38 -11.05 11.88
C PRO A 84 -12.53 -10.39 12.66
N GLY A 85 -13.30 -9.54 11.98
CA GLY A 85 -14.44 -8.83 12.57
C GLY A 85 -14.08 -7.59 13.41
N GLU A 86 -12.79 -7.21 13.45
CA GLU A 86 -12.34 -5.98 14.10
C GLU A 86 -12.05 -4.85 13.09
N ALA A 87 -11.68 -5.20 11.85
CA ALA A 87 -11.55 -4.22 10.76
C ALA A 87 -12.92 -3.69 10.29
N LEU A 88 -12.90 -2.50 9.68
CA LEU A 88 -14.04 -1.69 9.22
C LEU A 88 -15.01 -2.43 8.28
#